data_AF-A0A1J4IZL7-F1
#
_entry.id   AF-A0A1J4IZL7-F1
#
_cell.length_a   1.000
_cell.length_b   1.000
_cell.length_c   1.000
_cell.angle_alpha   90.00
_cell.angle_beta   90.00
_cell.angle_gamma   90.00
#
_symmetry.space_group_name_H-M   'P 1'
#
loop_
_entity.id
_entity.type
_entity.pdbx_description
1 polymer ?
#
loop_
_entity_poly.entity_id
_entity_poly.type
_entity_poly.pdbx_seq_one_letter_code
_entity_poly.pdbx_strand_id
1 'polypeptide(L)'
;MSVRTEASLSNLSSIIANSRGRVAKPYMKKKGKSSKRHSLSSTSSLKSCFPVLNVSNLLSPLKPVEQSHSQMSSFKSLDSMSSFNNIKSLLYNPNEQEGSIYTITIKSNWGNPEKLSLSSINLLDHDRKIINIMSISSMPNILTDLEQIVSYNLVKTNNNDIWCIPWPQPNGNISIILKVSANDYPEYVRIWNPTTDTDCSVRDVHIYNGTEKVFSGEAPKGFGIDFAIASSQNEQSNFERCESKEVLQQLFPELIPERGVNDAYGKYPLNSINSVTLEITKTWSSEKNIGINGFDIYDIDHKKVLLSKISNIIIEGCSSFSDPDNLFKKSHETVDFTQMFMAETHWTETPKIIFHFEEPIKIVKIRIWNFNADNRNLKFGLRTFNIRFDDKIMYTGKMKMGTGKLASIGYNTSIFWFIDVPRIRNLERLEDEMLGQ
;
A
#
# COMPACT_ATOMS: atom_id res chain seq x y z
N MET A 1 -74.16 -41.31 -13.30
CA MET A 1 -74.23 -40.56 -14.58
C MET A 1 -72.89 -40.68 -15.28
N SER A 2 -72.89 -41.17 -16.52
CA SER A 2 -71.73 -41.20 -17.41
C SER A 2 -71.81 -40.01 -18.36
N VAL A 3 -70.69 -39.55 -18.91
CA VAL A 3 -70.43 -39.45 -20.37
C VAL A 3 -68.99 -38.95 -20.60
N ARG A 4 -68.26 -39.67 -21.47
CA ARG A 4 -67.06 -39.20 -22.18
C ARG A 4 -67.45 -38.82 -23.61
N THR A 5 -66.77 -37.85 -24.21
CA THR A 5 -66.50 -37.68 -25.66
C THR A 5 -65.38 -36.63 -25.76
N GLU A 6 -64.18 -36.84 -26.28
CA GLU A 6 -63.68 -37.37 -27.58
C GLU A 6 -63.76 -36.42 -28.80
N ALA A 7 -62.57 -36.18 -29.36
CA ALA A 7 -62.19 -36.01 -30.78
C ALA A 7 -62.69 -34.83 -31.64
N SER A 8 -61.74 -34.13 -32.27
CA SER A 8 -61.54 -34.22 -33.74
C SER A 8 -60.18 -33.63 -34.19
N LEU A 9 -59.76 -34.02 -35.39
CA LEU A 9 -58.44 -33.80 -36.02
C LEU A 9 -58.57 -32.99 -37.34
N SER A 10 -57.44 -32.81 -38.05
CA SER A 10 -57.30 -32.39 -39.48
C SER A 10 -57.32 -30.88 -39.78
N ASN A 11 -56.67 -30.32 -40.83
CA ASN A 11 -55.57 -30.71 -41.74
C ASN A 11 -55.01 -29.38 -42.35
N LEU A 12 -53.73 -29.19 -42.70
CA LEU A 12 -53.06 -29.37 -44.03
C LEU A 12 -51.66 -28.69 -43.88
N SER A 13 -50.47 -29.25 -44.16
CA SER A 13 -49.79 -29.47 -45.47
C SER A 13 -49.77 -28.26 -46.43
N SER A 14 -48.69 -27.89 -47.17
CA SER A 14 -47.27 -28.28 -47.28
C SER A 14 -46.57 -27.36 -48.34
N ILE A 15 -45.40 -27.75 -48.91
CA ILE A 15 -44.58 -27.09 -49.98
C ILE A 15 -43.48 -26.15 -49.43
N ILE A 16 -42.17 -26.45 -49.41
CA ILE A 16 -41.19 -27.01 -50.38
C ILE A 16 -40.71 -26.02 -51.45
N ALA A 17 -39.46 -25.53 -51.30
CA ALA A 17 -38.56 -25.23 -52.43
C ALA A 17 -37.08 -25.27 -51.98
N ASN A 18 -36.31 -26.24 -52.49
CA ASN A 18 -34.85 -26.27 -52.41
C ASN A 18 -34.24 -25.45 -53.56
N SER A 19 -33.05 -24.86 -53.36
CA SER A 19 -32.00 -24.91 -54.39
C SER A 19 -30.60 -24.78 -53.76
N ARG A 20 -29.60 -25.40 -54.41
CA ARG A 20 -28.22 -25.58 -53.92
C ARG A 20 -27.21 -24.92 -54.85
N GLY A 21 -26.08 -24.48 -54.29
CA GLY A 21 -24.79 -24.32 -54.99
C GLY A 21 -24.43 -22.90 -55.46
N ARG A 22 -23.17 -22.56 -55.73
CA ARG A 22 -21.89 -23.28 -55.52
C ARG A 22 -20.72 -22.25 -55.58
N VAL A 23 -19.73 -22.42 -54.69
CA VAL A 23 -18.26 -22.23 -54.89
C VAL A 23 -17.71 -21.04 -55.71
N ALA A 24 -16.90 -20.17 -55.07
CA ALA A 24 -15.56 -19.76 -55.56
C ALA A 24 -14.70 -19.03 -54.49
N LYS A 25 -13.38 -19.30 -54.50
CA LYS A 25 -12.24 -18.58 -53.89
C LYS A 25 -11.13 -18.51 -54.99
N PRO A 26 -9.93 -17.92 -54.78
CA PRO A 26 -9.52 -16.59 -54.28
C PRO A 26 -8.55 -15.90 -55.31
N TYR A 27 -7.88 -14.78 -54.98
CA TYR A 27 -6.51 -14.35 -55.44
C TYR A 27 -6.19 -12.94 -54.82
N MET A 28 -5.13 -12.65 -54.03
CA MET A 28 -3.65 -12.58 -54.21
C MET A 28 -3.05 -11.18 -54.50
N LYS A 29 -2.25 -10.68 -53.53
CA LYS A 29 -1.00 -9.85 -53.56
C LYS A 29 -0.70 -8.80 -54.67
N LYS A 30 -0.24 -7.61 -54.21
CA LYS A 30 1.09 -6.92 -54.44
C LYS A 30 1.07 -5.61 -53.62
N LYS A 31 2.04 -5.15 -52.80
CA LYS A 31 3.51 -4.94 -52.82
C LYS A 31 4.06 -3.93 -53.86
N GLY A 32 4.66 -2.84 -53.36
CA GLY A 32 5.47 -1.81 -54.07
C GLY A 32 5.23 -0.40 -53.48
N LYS A 33 5.97 0.12 -52.49
CA LYS A 33 7.34 0.72 -52.48
C LYS A 33 7.57 1.96 -53.38
N SER A 34 7.92 3.06 -52.70
CA SER A 34 9.00 4.04 -52.95
C SER A 34 8.84 5.29 -53.86
N SER A 35 8.79 6.46 -53.17
CA SER A 35 9.83 7.52 -53.20
C SER A 35 9.69 8.80 -54.04
N LYS A 36 10.28 9.87 -53.47
CA LYS A 36 10.73 11.20 -53.99
C LYS A 36 9.71 12.34 -54.27
N ARG A 37 9.75 13.30 -53.33
CA ARG A 37 9.98 14.77 -53.48
C ARG A 37 9.68 15.43 -54.85
N HIS A 38 8.94 16.54 -54.80
CA HIS A 38 9.39 17.86 -55.30
C HIS A 38 8.73 19.00 -54.47
N SER A 39 9.02 20.26 -54.79
CA SER A 39 9.06 21.41 -53.84
C SER A 39 8.44 22.71 -54.37
N LEU A 40 8.38 23.75 -53.51
CA LEU A 40 8.07 25.19 -53.76
C LEU A 40 6.55 25.55 -53.75
N SER A 41 6.08 26.71 -53.25
CA SER A 41 6.74 27.83 -52.52
C SER A 41 5.74 28.87 -51.94
N SER A 42 6.05 29.46 -50.77
CA SER A 42 5.78 30.88 -50.31
C SER A 42 4.32 31.42 -50.27
N THR A 43 3.86 32.35 -49.41
CA THR A 43 4.39 33.35 -48.44
C THR A 43 3.51 33.35 -47.14
N SER A 44 3.72 34.06 -46.00
CA SER A 44 4.41 35.32 -45.66
C SER A 44 4.79 35.48 -44.14
N SER A 45 5.86 36.27 -43.89
CA SER A 45 6.31 37.12 -42.74
C SER A 45 5.38 37.45 -41.51
N LEU A 46 5.85 37.85 -40.28
CA LEU A 46 7.17 38.13 -39.64
C LEU A 46 7.08 38.43 -38.09
N LYS A 47 8.18 38.24 -37.31
CA LYS A 47 8.62 38.86 -36.00
C LYS A 47 7.82 38.55 -34.69
N SER A 48 8.35 38.34 -33.46
CA SER A 48 9.61 38.60 -32.67
C SER A 48 9.74 40.00 -32.00
N CYS A 49 10.21 40.20 -30.74
CA CYS A 49 10.93 39.32 -29.78
C CYS A 49 10.81 39.80 -28.27
N PHE A 50 11.58 39.20 -27.34
CA PHE A 50 11.64 39.45 -25.87
C PHE A 50 12.23 40.82 -25.41
N PRO A 51 11.98 41.22 -24.13
CA PRO A 51 13.01 41.74 -23.20
C PRO A 51 12.97 41.02 -21.82
N VAL A 52 14.04 40.71 -21.07
CA VAL A 52 15.15 41.49 -20.45
C VAL A 52 14.76 42.23 -19.14
N LEU A 53 15.44 41.87 -18.04
CA LEU A 53 15.33 42.44 -16.68
C LEU A 53 16.13 43.75 -16.52
N ASN A 54 15.71 44.61 -15.58
CA ASN A 54 16.54 45.70 -15.05
C ASN A 54 16.16 46.05 -13.59
N VAL A 55 17.14 46.47 -12.77
CA VAL A 55 16.98 46.72 -11.32
C VAL A 55 17.83 47.93 -10.90
N SER A 56 17.23 48.96 -10.28
CA SER A 56 17.95 49.93 -9.43
C SER A 56 17.04 50.91 -8.67
N ASN A 57 17.30 51.05 -7.34
CA ASN A 57 17.17 52.27 -6.50
C ASN A 57 15.73 52.80 -6.16
N LEU A 58 15.37 53.35 -4.97
CA LEU A 58 16.00 53.67 -3.65
C LEU A 58 14.97 53.32 -2.51
N LEU A 59 15.31 52.88 -1.28
CA LEU A 59 15.70 53.65 -0.06
C LEU A 59 14.88 54.95 0.19
N SER A 60 14.35 55.30 1.38
CA SER A 60 14.39 54.76 2.77
C SER A 60 13.18 55.28 3.63
N PRO A 61 13.23 55.56 4.97
CA PRO A 61 12.68 54.66 6.01
C PRO A 61 11.67 55.28 7.02
N LEU A 62 10.86 54.45 7.71
CA LEU A 62 10.26 54.77 9.03
C LEU A 62 10.08 53.51 9.92
N LYS A 63 10.20 53.71 11.25
CA LYS A 63 9.94 52.78 12.38
C LYS A 63 9.01 53.50 13.38
N PRO A 64 8.60 52.90 14.52
CA PRO A 64 7.85 51.65 14.70
C PRO A 64 6.60 51.87 15.60
N VAL A 65 5.67 50.90 15.68
CA VAL A 65 4.72 50.78 16.81
C VAL A 65 4.56 49.30 17.19
N GLU A 66 4.73 48.99 18.47
CA GLU A 66 4.47 47.68 19.12
C GLU A 66 2.97 47.58 19.46
N GLN A 67 2.26 46.44 19.40
CA GLN A 67 2.17 45.29 20.33
C GLN A 67 0.87 44.56 19.88
N SER A 68 0.59 43.26 20.07
CA SER A 68 1.32 42.09 20.56
C SER A 68 0.49 40.82 20.22
N HIS A 69 1.15 39.67 20.00
CA HIS A 69 0.64 38.26 19.96
C HIS A 69 -0.65 37.92 19.13
N SER A 70 -0.75 36.83 18.36
CA SER A 70 -0.04 35.54 18.40
C SER A 70 -0.10 34.75 17.06
N GLN A 71 0.90 33.89 16.86
CA GLN A 71 0.90 32.62 16.12
C GLN A 71 0.04 32.44 14.83
N MET A 72 0.68 32.47 13.66
CA MET A 72 0.80 31.31 12.73
C MET A 72 1.57 31.66 11.45
N SER A 73 2.10 30.63 10.77
CA SER A 73 2.90 30.67 9.52
C SER A 73 4.30 31.30 9.68
N SER A 74 5.37 30.67 9.19
CA SER A 74 5.53 30.24 7.80
C SER A 74 6.62 29.16 7.67
N PHE A 75 6.43 28.29 6.67
CA PHE A 75 7.44 27.35 6.20
C PHE A 75 8.75 28.09 5.87
N LYS A 76 9.89 27.58 6.35
CA LYS A 76 11.21 27.94 5.83
C LYS A 76 12.04 26.70 5.53
N SER A 77 12.55 26.69 4.30
CA SER A 77 13.63 25.85 3.76
C SER A 77 13.51 24.34 3.95
N LEU A 78 13.05 23.68 2.88
CA LEU A 78 13.58 22.38 2.49
C LEU A 78 15.11 22.47 2.43
N ASP A 79 15.82 21.66 3.22
CA ASP A 79 17.18 21.17 2.93
C ASP A 79 17.50 19.98 3.87
N SER A 80 16.83 18.84 3.66
CA SER A 80 17.08 17.60 4.42
C SER A 80 16.89 16.29 3.64
N MET A 81 16.54 16.33 2.35
CA MET A 81 16.25 15.11 1.56
C MET A 81 17.49 14.25 1.22
N SER A 82 18.71 14.76 1.46
CA SER A 82 19.97 14.02 1.32
C SER A 82 20.20 13.00 2.44
N SER A 83 19.62 13.22 3.62
CA SER A 83 19.87 12.47 4.86
C SER A 83 19.26 11.06 4.90
N PHE A 84 18.79 10.49 3.79
CA PHE A 84 18.04 9.23 3.80
C PHE A 84 18.44 8.22 2.72
N ASN A 85 19.50 8.50 1.95
CA ASN A 85 19.89 7.64 0.83
C ASN A 85 20.29 6.22 1.28
N ASN A 86 20.92 6.08 2.44
CA ASN A 86 21.34 4.79 3.00
C ASN A 86 20.20 3.97 3.63
N ILE A 87 19.01 4.56 3.84
CA ILE A 87 17.81 3.81 4.27
C ILE A 87 16.92 3.50 3.05
N LYS A 88 16.96 4.34 2.00
CA LYS A 88 16.30 4.05 0.72
C LYS A 88 16.84 2.80 0.03
N SER A 89 18.14 2.49 0.18
CA SER A 89 18.73 1.23 -0.29
C SER A 89 18.15 0.01 0.43
N LEU A 90 17.97 0.06 1.76
CA LEU A 90 17.31 -1.00 2.54
C LEU A 90 15.84 -1.25 2.13
N LEU A 91 15.19 -0.25 1.51
CA LEU A 91 13.78 -0.26 1.15
C LEU A 91 13.50 -0.63 -0.31
N TYR A 92 14.51 -0.66 -1.19
CA TYR A 92 14.28 -0.86 -2.63
C TYR A 92 15.43 -1.58 -3.33
N ASN A 93 15.27 -2.89 -3.45
CA ASN A 93 16.02 -3.71 -4.41
C ASN A 93 15.14 -4.89 -4.86
N PRO A 94 14.73 -4.96 -6.14
CA PRO A 94 13.77 -5.99 -6.60
C PRO A 94 14.33 -7.42 -6.61
N ASN A 95 15.63 -7.60 -6.35
CA ASN A 95 16.31 -8.90 -6.32
C ASN A 95 16.83 -9.26 -4.90
N GLU A 96 16.47 -8.52 -3.85
CA GLU A 96 16.98 -8.79 -2.51
C GLU A 96 16.33 -10.00 -1.84
N GLN A 97 17.14 -10.78 -1.14
CA GLN A 97 16.67 -11.85 -0.27
C GLN A 97 15.84 -11.26 0.89
N GLU A 98 14.81 -12.00 1.29
CA GLU A 98 14.04 -11.71 2.49
C GLU A 98 14.94 -11.74 3.72
N GLY A 99 14.71 -10.79 4.63
CA GLY A 99 15.55 -10.57 5.79
C GLY A 99 14.77 -10.05 6.99
N SER A 100 15.29 -10.35 8.17
CA SER A 100 14.82 -9.83 9.46
C SER A 100 15.55 -8.53 9.79
N ILE A 101 14.91 -7.62 10.53
CA ILE A 101 15.50 -6.33 10.90
C ILE A 101 15.59 -6.17 12.41
N TYR A 102 16.79 -5.79 12.84
CA TYR A 102 17.11 -5.46 14.22
C TYR A 102 17.53 -3.99 14.31
N THR A 103 16.91 -3.24 15.22
CA THR A 103 17.22 -1.83 15.43
C THR A 103 17.78 -1.64 16.84
N ILE A 104 19.01 -1.12 16.95
CA ILE A 104 19.68 -0.78 18.21
C ILE A 104 19.64 0.74 18.37
N THR A 105 18.75 1.25 19.22
CA THR A 105 18.66 2.68 19.54
C THR A 105 19.50 3.02 20.75
N ILE A 106 20.55 3.81 20.54
CA ILE A 106 21.39 4.39 21.58
C ILE A 106 20.74 5.70 22.05
N LYS A 107 20.48 5.78 23.36
CA LYS A 107 19.81 6.91 24.03
C LYS A 107 20.76 7.82 24.82
N SER A 108 21.91 7.31 25.25
CA SER A 108 22.90 8.10 25.97
C SER A 108 24.32 7.56 25.82
N ASN A 109 25.28 8.36 26.27
CA ASN A 109 26.65 7.96 26.50
C ASN A 109 27.00 8.10 27.99
N TRP A 110 28.26 7.83 28.32
CA TRP A 110 28.77 7.80 29.68
C TRP A 110 29.20 9.14 30.30
N GLY A 111 28.85 10.27 29.65
CA GLY A 111 29.01 11.62 30.18
C GLY A 111 29.66 12.64 29.24
N ASN A 112 30.16 12.24 28.06
CA ASN A 112 30.81 13.17 27.14
C ASN A 112 29.79 14.08 26.42
N PRO A 113 29.93 15.42 26.45
CA PRO A 113 28.96 16.34 25.87
C PRO A 113 29.08 16.54 24.35
N GLU A 114 30.13 16.03 23.70
CA GLU A 114 30.45 16.33 22.29
C GLU A 114 30.46 15.10 21.37
N LYS A 115 30.69 13.89 21.90
CA LYS A 115 31.00 12.70 21.10
C LYS A 115 30.33 11.43 21.64
N LEU A 116 30.00 10.53 20.72
CA LEU A 116 29.63 9.14 20.99
C LEU A 116 30.63 8.23 20.29
N SER A 117 31.10 7.18 20.95
CA SER A 117 32.05 6.19 20.41
C SER A 117 31.60 4.75 20.64
N LEU A 118 32.00 3.85 19.74
CA LEU A 118 31.70 2.42 19.83
C LEU A 118 32.74 1.58 19.08
N SER A 119 33.12 0.43 19.63
CA SER A 119 34.07 -0.47 18.94
C SER A 119 33.36 -1.46 18.02
N SER A 120 32.32 -2.15 18.51
CA SER A 120 31.55 -3.13 17.71
C SER A 120 30.09 -3.27 18.16
N ILE A 121 29.21 -3.62 17.22
CA ILE A 121 27.90 -4.25 17.42
C ILE A 121 27.83 -5.50 16.55
N ASN A 122 27.49 -6.64 17.15
CA ASN A 122 27.27 -7.88 16.41
C ASN A 122 25.98 -8.56 16.86
N LEU A 123 25.27 -9.20 15.93
CA LEU A 123 24.17 -10.11 16.24
C LEU A 123 24.74 -11.52 16.37
N LEU A 124 24.32 -12.29 17.37
CA LEU A 124 24.80 -13.65 17.61
C LEU A 124 23.65 -14.66 17.67
N ASP A 125 23.91 -15.88 17.21
CA ASP A 125 23.01 -17.03 17.34
C ASP A 125 23.05 -17.65 18.76
N HIS A 126 22.28 -18.73 18.95
CA HIS A 126 22.25 -19.55 20.18
C HIS A 126 23.64 -20.07 20.62
N ASP A 127 24.52 -20.37 19.67
CA ASP A 127 25.90 -20.81 19.89
C ASP A 127 26.87 -19.63 20.16
N ARG A 128 26.36 -18.40 20.20
CA ARG A 128 27.10 -17.12 20.28
C ARG A 128 28.03 -16.86 19.10
N LYS A 129 27.80 -17.48 17.94
CA LYS A 129 28.50 -17.19 16.68
C LYS A 129 27.94 -15.93 16.05
N ILE A 130 28.81 -15.13 15.42
CA ILE A 130 28.42 -13.89 14.76
C ILE A 130 27.58 -14.22 13.51
N ILE A 131 26.39 -13.64 13.44
CA ILE A 131 25.49 -13.71 12.29
C ILE A 131 25.92 -12.70 11.24
N ASN A 132 25.87 -13.09 9.97
CA ASN A 132 26.27 -12.23 8.86
C ASN A 132 25.22 -11.14 8.61
N ILE A 133 25.64 -9.88 8.70
CA ILE A 133 24.79 -8.72 8.45
C ILE A 133 24.75 -8.47 6.93
N MET A 134 23.56 -8.54 6.33
CA MET A 134 23.35 -8.30 4.90
C MET A 134 23.54 -6.82 4.54
N SER A 135 23.11 -5.92 5.43
CA SER A 135 23.24 -4.48 5.25
C SER A 135 23.02 -3.72 6.56
N ILE A 136 23.64 -2.55 6.65
CA ILE A 136 23.63 -1.67 7.83
C ILE A 136 23.27 -0.24 7.43
N SER A 137 22.55 0.47 8.30
CA SER A 137 22.24 1.90 8.15
C SER A 137 22.08 2.58 9.52
N SER A 138 21.99 3.90 9.56
CA SER A 138 21.71 4.67 10.79
C SER A 138 20.58 5.68 10.61
N MET A 139 19.91 6.00 11.70
CA MET A 139 18.96 7.11 11.82
C MET A 139 19.32 7.98 13.04
N PRO A 140 19.65 9.28 12.89
CA PRO A 140 19.84 9.98 11.62
C PRO A 140 20.94 9.33 10.77
N ASN A 141 20.87 9.49 9.44
CA ASN A 141 21.90 8.96 8.56
C ASN A 141 23.20 9.74 8.76
N ILE A 142 24.24 9.02 9.16
CA ILE A 142 25.56 9.61 9.42
C ILE A 142 26.50 9.20 8.30
N LEU A 143 27.32 10.15 7.83
CA LEU A 143 28.25 9.97 6.71
C LEU A 143 29.54 9.23 7.08
N THR A 144 29.58 8.51 8.21
CA THR A 144 30.72 7.73 8.69
C THR A 144 30.58 6.27 8.32
N ASP A 145 31.70 5.55 8.12
CA ASP A 145 31.70 4.11 7.83
C ASP A 145 31.12 3.28 8.98
N LEU A 146 29.85 2.87 8.81
CA LEU A 146 29.18 1.91 9.69
C LEU A 146 29.76 0.50 9.55
N GLU A 147 30.55 0.21 8.51
CA GLU A 147 31.28 -1.06 8.37
C GLU A 147 32.27 -1.28 9.53
N GLN A 148 32.80 -0.19 10.12
CA GLN A 148 33.72 -0.27 11.26
C GLN A 148 33.06 -0.91 12.50
N ILE A 149 31.77 -0.66 12.76
CA ILE A 149 31.08 -1.21 13.92
C ILE A 149 30.60 -2.65 13.73
N VAL A 150 30.55 -3.19 12.52
CA VAL A 150 30.22 -4.62 12.28
C VAL A 150 31.46 -5.49 12.09
N SER A 151 32.65 -4.91 12.19
CA SER A 151 33.92 -5.63 12.05
C SER A 151 34.09 -6.72 13.13
N TYR A 152 34.78 -7.80 12.77
CA TYR A 152 35.13 -8.88 13.71
C TYR A 152 36.15 -8.46 14.79
N ASN A 153 36.76 -7.27 14.68
CA ASN A 153 37.74 -6.79 15.66
C ASN A 153 37.06 -6.01 16.79
N LEU A 154 36.76 -6.72 17.88
CA LEU A 154 36.11 -6.16 19.06
C LEU A 154 37.00 -5.19 19.84
N VAL A 155 38.30 -5.50 19.99
CA VAL A 155 39.24 -4.75 20.83
C VAL A 155 40.13 -3.88 19.95
N LYS A 156 39.81 -2.59 19.92
CA LYS A 156 40.47 -1.61 19.07
C LYS A 156 41.37 -0.71 19.90
N THR A 157 42.68 -0.77 19.64
CA THR A 157 43.70 -0.01 20.38
C THR A 157 44.04 1.33 19.74
N ASN A 158 43.72 1.54 18.46
CA ASN A 158 43.91 2.81 17.79
C ASN A 158 42.59 3.58 17.76
N ASN A 159 42.62 4.85 18.14
CA ASN A 159 41.43 5.71 18.10
C ASN A 159 40.84 5.90 16.69
N ASN A 160 41.61 5.65 15.63
CA ASN A 160 41.13 5.72 14.23
C ASN A 160 40.25 4.52 13.82
N ASP A 161 40.35 3.40 14.53
CA ASP A 161 39.57 2.19 14.23
C ASP A 161 38.20 2.21 14.98
N ILE A 162 38.10 3.01 16.04
CA ILE A 162 36.91 3.17 16.88
C ILE A 162 35.95 4.12 16.16
N TRP A 163 34.73 3.64 15.89
CA TRP A 163 33.71 4.47 15.26
C TRP A 163 33.26 5.57 16.22
N CYS A 164 33.31 6.81 15.76
CA CYS A 164 33.03 8.00 16.56
C CYS A 164 32.15 8.98 15.77
N ILE A 165 31.18 9.59 16.44
CA ILE A 165 30.27 10.59 15.85
C ILE A 165 30.09 11.79 16.80
N PRO A 166 29.65 12.95 16.29
CA PRO A 166 29.16 14.04 17.13
C PRO A 166 27.97 13.61 17.98
N TRP A 167 27.88 14.13 19.20
CA TRP A 167 26.78 13.90 20.14
C TRP A 167 26.47 15.20 20.90
N PRO A 168 25.21 15.47 21.28
CA PRO A 168 24.00 14.74 20.94
C PRO A 168 23.56 14.90 19.49
N GLN A 169 22.87 13.90 18.96
CA GLN A 169 22.17 14.00 17.68
C GLN A 169 20.92 14.90 17.78
N PRO A 170 20.40 15.47 16.67
CA PRO A 170 19.28 16.42 16.72
C PRO A 170 18.02 15.93 17.45
N ASN A 171 17.74 14.62 17.37
CA ASN A 171 16.58 13.99 18.02
C ASN A 171 16.96 13.36 19.39
N GLY A 172 18.13 13.67 19.94
CA GLY A 172 18.66 13.15 21.20
C GLY A 172 19.01 11.67 21.20
N ASN A 173 18.97 10.99 20.06
CA ASN A 173 19.29 9.56 19.93
C ASN A 173 19.78 9.20 18.53
N ILE A 174 20.39 8.01 18.42
CA ILE A 174 20.75 7.36 17.16
C ILE A 174 20.26 5.92 17.18
N SER A 175 19.60 5.48 16.11
CA SER A 175 19.28 4.08 15.83
C SER A 175 20.22 3.52 14.77
N ILE A 176 20.86 2.39 15.07
CA ILE A 176 21.61 1.58 14.12
C ILE A 176 20.70 0.44 13.67
N ILE A 177 20.55 0.29 12.36
CA ILE A 177 19.58 -0.60 11.70
C ILE A 177 20.37 -1.70 10.99
N LEU A 178 20.14 -2.96 11.38
CA LEU A 178 20.81 -4.14 10.85
C LEU A 178 19.80 -5.04 10.14
N LYS A 179 20.09 -5.46 8.91
CA LYS A 179 19.35 -6.50 8.18
C LYS A 179 20.17 -7.79 8.18
N VAL A 180 19.53 -8.91 8.52
CA VAL A 180 20.11 -10.28 8.46
C VAL A 180 19.24 -11.18 7.58
N SER A 181 19.71 -12.38 7.23
CA SER A 181 18.88 -13.31 6.45
C SER A 181 17.61 -13.66 7.21
N ALA A 182 16.50 -13.91 6.51
CA ALA A 182 15.28 -14.40 7.15
C ALA A 182 15.53 -15.70 7.95
N ASN A 183 16.49 -16.52 7.52
CA ASN A 183 16.84 -17.79 8.14
C ASN A 183 17.79 -17.68 9.35
N ASP A 184 18.31 -16.49 9.63
CA ASP A 184 19.16 -16.25 10.80
C ASP A 184 18.30 -15.88 12.01
N TYR A 185 18.61 -16.47 13.17
CA TYR A 185 17.88 -16.23 14.42
C TYR A 185 18.83 -15.67 15.49
N PRO A 186 19.02 -14.35 15.55
CA PRO A 186 19.72 -13.69 16.65
C PRO A 186 19.05 -13.95 18.01
N GLU A 187 19.82 -14.50 18.96
CA GLU A 187 19.44 -14.64 20.37
C GLU A 187 20.19 -13.67 21.28
N TYR A 188 21.32 -13.12 20.80
CA TYR A 188 22.08 -12.12 21.52
C TYR A 188 22.47 -10.94 20.63
N VAL A 189 22.54 -9.75 21.22
CA VAL A 189 23.20 -8.58 20.63
C VAL A 189 24.42 -8.25 21.46
N ARG A 190 25.60 -8.41 20.86
CA ARG A 190 26.87 -8.00 21.44
C ARG A 190 27.09 -6.52 21.17
N ILE A 191 27.29 -5.73 22.22
CA ILE A 191 27.73 -4.33 22.13
C ILE A 191 29.08 -4.23 22.82
N TRP A 192 30.09 -3.70 22.12
CA TRP A 192 31.47 -3.60 22.61
C TRP A 192 31.93 -2.15 22.67
N ASN A 193 32.08 -1.61 23.87
CA ASN A 193 32.58 -0.25 24.08
C ASN A 193 34.12 -0.20 24.03
N PRO A 194 34.70 0.91 23.53
CA PRO A 194 36.15 1.10 23.52
C PRO A 194 36.72 1.20 24.93
N THR A 195 37.99 0.75 25.08
CA THR A 195 38.78 0.86 26.32
C THR A 195 39.44 2.23 26.48
N THR A 196 39.50 3.03 25.42
CA THR A 196 39.95 4.43 25.41
C THR A 196 38.74 5.38 25.41
N ASP A 197 38.94 6.60 25.92
CA ASP A 197 37.94 7.69 25.96
C ASP A 197 36.54 7.25 26.47
N THR A 198 36.50 6.46 27.55
CA THR A 198 35.31 5.70 27.99
C THR A 198 34.07 6.52 28.36
N ASP A 199 34.18 7.84 28.47
CA ASP A 199 33.04 8.74 28.73
C ASP A 199 32.22 9.05 27.47
N CYS A 200 32.77 8.89 26.26
CA CYS A 200 31.98 8.95 25.02
C CYS A 200 31.39 7.60 24.62
N SER A 201 31.72 6.50 25.31
CA SER A 201 31.17 5.18 25.05
C SER A 201 29.64 5.11 25.21
N VAL A 202 29.00 4.22 24.45
CA VAL A 202 27.56 3.93 24.54
C VAL A 202 27.15 3.51 25.96
N ARG A 203 26.05 4.07 26.46
CA ARG A 203 25.43 3.67 27.73
C ARG A 203 24.04 3.09 27.50
N ASP A 204 23.00 3.92 27.44
CA ASP A 204 21.62 3.43 27.43
C ASP A 204 21.23 2.94 26.02
N VAL A 205 20.78 1.69 25.92
CA VAL A 205 20.38 1.05 24.66
C VAL A 205 19.00 0.40 24.73
N HIS A 206 18.24 0.56 23.66
CA HIS A 206 17.02 -0.18 23.39
C HIS A 206 17.22 -1.02 22.13
N ILE A 207 16.75 -2.26 22.15
CA ILE A 207 16.86 -3.18 21.00
C ILE A 207 15.46 -3.57 20.58
N TYR A 208 15.21 -3.53 19.27
CA TYR A 208 13.96 -3.88 18.64
C TYR A 208 14.17 -4.99 17.61
N ASN A 209 13.25 -5.96 17.57
CA ASN A 209 13.09 -6.92 16.49
C ASN A 209 11.83 -6.54 15.72
N GLY A 210 11.96 -6.17 14.44
CA GLY A 210 10.85 -5.52 13.74
C GLY A 210 10.44 -4.22 14.46
N THR A 211 9.17 -4.11 14.82
CA THR A 211 8.62 -3.02 15.64
C THR A 211 8.58 -3.32 17.15
N GLU A 212 8.82 -4.56 17.56
CA GLU A 212 8.73 -4.98 18.97
C GLU A 212 10.02 -4.62 19.73
N LYS A 213 9.89 -4.00 20.91
CA LYS A 213 11.04 -3.73 21.79
C LYS A 213 11.41 -4.99 22.58
N VAL A 214 12.42 -5.73 22.11
CA VAL A 214 12.88 -6.98 22.73
C VAL A 214 13.83 -6.79 23.91
N PHE A 215 14.51 -5.64 24.04
CA PHE A 215 15.42 -5.38 25.17
C PHE A 215 15.59 -3.90 25.53
N SER A 216 16.00 -3.65 26.78
CA SER A 216 16.33 -2.35 27.36
C SER A 216 17.44 -2.51 28.40
N GLY A 217 18.54 -1.77 28.31
CA GLY A 217 19.62 -1.87 29.31
C GLY A 217 20.78 -0.89 29.10
N GLU A 218 21.80 -1.01 29.93
CA GLU A 218 23.01 -0.18 29.88
C GLU A 218 24.23 -1.01 29.44
N ALA A 219 25.03 -0.48 28.51
CA ALA A 219 26.32 -1.06 28.12
C ALA A 219 27.45 -0.51 29.02
N PRO A 220 28.35 -1.37 29.56
CA PRO A 220 29.38 -0.95 30.53
C PRO A 220 30.50 -0.10 29.91
N LYS A 221 31.10 0.81 30.69
CA LYS A 221 32.34 1.52 30.29
C LYS A 221 33.47 0.53 30.02
N GLY A 222 34.21 0.72 28.93
CA GLY A 222 35.46 -0.01 28.68
C GLY A 222 35.35 -1.52 28.43
N PHE A 223 34.14 -2.05 28.24
CA PHE A 223 33.90 -3.49 28.16
C PHE A 223 32.76 -3.83 27.21
N GLY A 224 32.65 -5.10 26.82
CA GLY A 224 31.56 -5.59 25.98
C GLY A 224 30.56 -6.46 26.72
N ILE A 225 29.32 -6.46 26.24
CA ILE A 225 28.20 -7.22 26.85
C ILE A 225 27.37 -7.90 25.76
N ASP A 226 26.96 -9.13 26.04
CA ASP A 226 26.02 -9.91 25.22
C ASP A 226 24.63 -9.74 25.84
N PHE A 227 23.77 -8.91 25.24
CA PHE A 227 22.38 -8.79 25.68
C PHE A 227 21.55 -9.92 25.09
N ALA A 228 21.01 -10.78 25.95
CA ALA A 228 20.01 -11.77 25.54
C ALA A 228 18.74 -11.05 25.07
N ILE A 229 18.30 -11.35 23.85
CA ILE A 229 17.03 -10.91 23.29
C ILE A 229 16.10 -12.12 23.20
N ALA A 230 14.82 -11.94 23.55
CA ALA A 230 13.87 -13.04 23.49
C ALA A 230 13.67 -13.47 22.03
N SER A 231 14.19 -14.65 21.67
CA SER A 231 13.81 -15.33 20.44
C SER A 231 12.35 -15.78 20.57
N SER A 232 11.52 -15.45 19.58
CA SER A 232 10.06 -15.69 19.55
C SER A 232 9.71 -17.18 19.32
N GLN A 233 10.36 -18.09 20.06
CA GLN A 233 10.32 -19.54 19.90
C GLN A 233 9.47 -20.24 21.00
N ASN A 234 9.09 -19.53 22.07
CA ASN A 234 8.29 -20.11 23.16
C ASN A 234 6.82 -19.64 23.12
N GLU A 235 5.95 -20.63 22.87
CA GLU A 235 4.52 -20.69 23.22
C GLU A 235 3.51 -19.87 22.39
N GLN A 236 2.87 -20.58 21.45
CA GLN A 236 1.43 -20.49 21.11
C GLN A 236 0.86 -19.11 20.74
N SER A 237 1.64 -18.34 20.00
CA SER A 237 1.16 -17.16 19.27
C SER A 237 1.57 -17.28 17.80
N ASN A 238 0.58 -17.23 16.90
CA ASN A 238 0.81 -17.16 15.44
C ASN A 238 1.32 -15.76 15.08
N PHE A 239 2.56 -15.45 15.44
CA PHE A 239 3.19 -14.20 15.02
C PHE A 239 3.55 -14.26 13.54
N GLU A 240 2.90 -13.42 12.75
CA GLU A 240 3.28 -13.20 11.35
C GLU A 240 4.70 -12.65 11.29
N ARG A 241 5.54 -13.30 10.47
CA ARG A 241 6.95 -12.95 10.30
C ARG A 241 7.05 -11.55 9.67
N CYS A 242 7.43 -10.55 10.47
CA CYS A 242 7.49 -9.17 10.03
C CYS A 242 8.45 -8.97 8.84
N GLU A 243 7.91 -8.64 7.66
CA GLU A 243 8.74 -8.30 6.49
C GLU A 243 9.60 -7.06 6.78
N SER A 244 10.92 -7.15 6.51
CA SER A 244 11.87 -6.02 6.55
C SER A 244 11.33 -4.72 5.91
N LYS A 245 10.62 -4.85 4.78
CA LYS A 245 9.98 -3.73 4.07
C LYS A 245 8.84 -3.07 4.86
N GLU A 246 8.04 -3.83 5.61
CA GLU A 246 6.90 -3.31 6.37
C GLU A 246 7.36 -2.67 7.68
N VAL A 247 8.32 -3.31 8.36
CA VAL A 247 8.99 -2.80 9.57
C VAL A 247 9.58 -1.40 9.35
N LEU A 248 10.40 -1.22 8.31
CA LEU A 248 11.05 0.08 8.05
C LEU A 248 10.05 1.18 7.69
N GLN A 249 8.90 0.83 7.11
CA GLN A 249 7.84 1.79 6.82
C GLN A 249 7.09 2.21 8.09
N GLN A 250 6.89 1.29 9.04
CA GLN A 250 6.27 1.58 10.34
C GLN A 250 7.20 2.35 11.28
N LEU A 251 8.49 2.01 11.33
CA LEU A 251 9.48 2.70 12.18
C LEU A 251 9.84 4.09 11.65
N PHE A 252 9.80 4.30 10.33
CA PHE A 252 10.28 5.55 9.71
C PHE A 252 9.33 6.06 8.59
N PRO A 253 8.07 6.39 8.90
CA PRO A 253 7.08 6.82 7.91
C PRO A 253 7.47 8.10 7.16
N GLU A 254 8.24 9.00 7.78
CA GLU A 254 8.75 10.23 7.15
C GLU A 254 9.76 9.98 6.01
N LEU A 255 10.29 8.75 5.89
CA LEU A 255 11.19 8.33 4.80
C LEU A 255 10.47 7.91 3.53
N ILE A 256 9.15 7.99 3.54
CA ILE A 256 8.29 7.72 2.39
C ILE A 256 8.17 9.07 1.65
N PRO A 257 9.03 9.42 0.67
CA PRO A 257 8.73 10.54 -0.22
C PRO A 257 7.39 10.23 -0.86
N GLU A 258 6.40 11.13 -0.74
CA GLU A 258 4.98 10.86 -1.07
C GLU A 258 4.87 9.92 -2.27
N ARG A 259 4.66 8.63 -1.99
CA ARG A 259 4.92 7.61 -3.00
C ARG A 259 3.81 7.65 -4.03
N GLY A 260 4.10 8.34 -5.13
CA GLY A 260 3.59 7.93 -6.42
C GLY A 260 4.01 6.49 -6.65
N VAL A 261 3.03 5.63 -6.93
CA VAL A 261 3.24 4.22 -7.19
C VAL A 261 3.78 4.07 -8.60
N ASN A 262 4.79 3.23 -8.82
CA ASN A 262 5.19 2.89 -10.18
C ASN A 262 4.17 1.88 -10.74
N ASP A 263 3.27 2.36 -11.60
CA ASP A 263 2.39 1.52 -12.41
C ASP A 263 3.10 1.09 -13.71
N ALA A 264 2.40 0.38 -14.60
CA ALA A 264 2.94 -0.07 -15.88
C ALA A 264 3.33 1.06 -16.86
N TYR A 265 2.96 2.31 -16.57
CA TYR A 265 3.15 3.49 -17.42
C TYR A 265 4.08 4.55 -16.77
N GLY A 266 4.35 4.45 -15.47
CA GLY A 266 5.34 5.27 -14.78
C GLY A 266 4.93 5.63 -13.34
N LYS A 267 5.37 6.79 -12.86
CA LYS A 267 5.00 7.30 -11.52
C LYS A 267 3.56 7.80 -11.52
N TYR A 268 2.66 7.03 -10.93
CA TYR A 268 1.26 7.37 -10.69
C TYR A 268 1.09 8.01 -9.29
N PRO A 269 0.69 9.29 -9.17
CA PRO A 269 0.46 9.91 -7.87
C PRO A 269 -0.80 9.34 -7.20
N LEU A 270 -0.63 8.36 -6.31
CA LEU A 270 -1.71 7.75 -5.54
C LEU A 270 -1.88 8.49 -4.22
N ASN A 271 -2.95 9.26 -4.13
CA ASN A 271 -3.35 9.97 -2.91
C ASN A 271 -3.91 8.97 -1.88
N SER A 272 -3.69 9.25 -0.59
CA SER A 272 -4.49 8.63 0.47
C SER A 272 -5.87 9.31 0.52
N ILE A 273 -6.91 8.53 0.81
CA ILE A 273 -8.31 8.99 0.81
C ILE A 273 -8.97 8.68 2.16
N ASN A 274 -9.97 9.47 2.55
CA ASN A 274 -10.63 9.38 3.85
C ASN A 274 -11.92 8.57 3.78
N SER A 275 -12.59 8.53 2.62
CA SER A 275 -13.77 7.71 2.42
C SER A 275 -13.92 7.10 1.03
N VAL A 276 -14.70 6.03 0.95
CA VAL A 276 -15.23 5.47 -0.30
C VAL A 276 -16.75 5.55 -0.27
N THR A 277 -17.35 6.09 -1.34
CA THR A 277 -18.81 6.10 -1.51
C THR A 277 -19.22 5.18 -2.66
N LEU A 278 -20.09 4.21 -2.37
CA LEU A 278 -20.87 3.48 -3.36
C LEU A 278 -22.22 4.19 -3.55
N GLU A 279 -22.37 4.89 -4.66
CA GLU A 279 -23.58 5.66 -5.01
C GLU A 279 -24.44 4.84 -5.98
N ILE A 280 -25.60 4.37 -5.53
CA ILE A 280 -26.40 3.36 -6.23
C ILE A 280 -27.46 4.06 -7.08
N THR A 281 -27.33 3.98 -8.41
CA THR A 281 -28.25 4.68 -9.32
C THR A 281 -29.45 3.82 -9.72
N LYS A 282 -29.26 2.50 -9.92
CA LYS A 282 -30.34 1.53 -10.27
C LYS A 282 -29.98 0.10 -9.84
N THR A 283 -31.00 -0.66 -9.45
CA THR A 283 -30.98 -2.12 -9.38
C THR A 283 -31.47 -2.74 -10.70
N TRP A 284 -31.65 -4.06 -10.75
CA TRP A 284 -32.22 -4.78 -11.89
C TRP A 284 -33.76 -4.81 -11.91
N SER A 285 -34.41 -4.22 -10.90
CA SER A 285 -35.86 -4.02 -10.81
C SER A 285 -36.19 -2.52 -10.74
N SER A 286 -37.49 -2.20 -10.76
CA SER A 286 -38.04 -0.91 -10.35
C SER A 286 -38.59 -0.98 -8.91
N GLU A 287 -38.21 -2.01 -8.15
CA GLU A 287 -38.66 -2.22 -6.78
C GLU A 287 -37.81 -1.37 -5.82
N LYS A 288 -38.29 -1.27 -4.58
CA LYS A 288 -37.65 -0.47 -3.54
C LYS A 288 -36.42 -1.13 -2.91
N ASN A 289 -36.24 -2.43 -3.13
CA ASN A 289 -35.20 -3.22 -2.47
C ASN A 289 -33.86 -3.18 -3.21
N ILE A 290 -32.80 -2.96 -2.44
CA ILE A 290 -31.40 -3.06 -2.82
C ILE A 290 -30.79 -4.23 -2.06
N GLY A 291 -30.10 -5.10 -2.78
CA GLY A 291 -29.28 -6.16 -2.20
C GLY A 291 -27.83 -6.05 -2.65
N ILE A 292 -26.90 -6.32 -1.74
CA ILE A 292 -25.46 -6.41 -2.00
C ILE A 292 -24.93 -7.57 -1.17
N ASN A 293 -24.18 -8.49 -1.77
CA ASN A 293 -23.59 -9.57 -0.99
C ASN A 293 -22.37 -9.07 -0.22
N GLY A 294 -21.46 -8.32 -0.85
CA GLY A 294 -20.22 -7.90 -0.21
C GLY A 294 -19.47 -6.80 -0.94
N PHE A 295 -18.58 -6.12 -0.21
CA PHE A 295 -17.76 -5.02 -0.70
C PHE A 295 -16.35 -5.14 -0.09
N ASP A 296 -15.37 -5.54 -0.88
CA ASP A 296 -13.97 -5.63 -0.46
C ASP A 296 -13.16 -4.45 -1.01
N ILE A 297 -12.33 -3.86 -0.15
CA ILE A 297 -11.37 -2.82 -0.48
C ILE A 297 -9.96 -3.40 -0.30
N TYR A 298 -9.03 -3.08 -1.21
CA TYR A 298 -7.64 -3.53 -1.14
C TYR A 298 -6.68 -2.34 -1.18
N ASP A 299 -5.67 -2.38 -0.33
CA ASP A 299 -4.64 -1.34 -0.20
C ASP A 299 -3.46 -1.52 -1.18
N ILE A 300 -2.48 -0.62 -1.07
CA ILE A 300 -1.26 -0.56 -1.91
C ILE A 300 -0.41 -1.83 -1.88
N ASP A 301 -0.42 -2.59 -0.78
CA ASP A 301 0.32 -3.85 -0.64
C ASP A 301 -0.55 -5.07 -0.97
N HIS A 302 -1.72 -4.84 -1.58
CA HIS A 302 -2.74 -5.82 -1.93
C HIS A 302 -3.43 -6.52 -0.75
N LYS A 303 -3.34 -5.97 0.46
CA LYS A 303 -4.02 -6.50 1.64
C LYS A 303 -5.48 -6.04 1.64
N LYS A 304 -6.42 -6.93 1.95
CA LYS A 304 -7.84 -6.58 2.12
C LYS A 304 -7.97 -5.70 3.36
N VAL A 305 -8.55 -4.52 3.20
CA VAL A 305 -8.88 -3.61 4.30
C VAL A 305 -9.90 -4.30 5.21
N LEU A 306 -9.53 -4.47 6.47
CA LEU A 306 -10.39 -5.07 7.49
C LEU A 306 -11.40 -4.05 8.01
N LEU A 307 -12.54 -4.54 8.50
CA LEU A 307 -13.56 -3.71 9.16
C LEU A 307 -12.99 -2.87 10.32
N SER A 308 -11.95 -3.38 11.00
CA SER A 308 -11.23 -2.65 12.06
C SER A 308 -10.38 -1.46 11.59
N LYS A 309 -10.42 -1.10 10.30
CA LYS A 309 -9.85 0.16 9.77
C LYS A 309 -10.95 1.12 9.29
N ILE A 310 -12.22 0.78 9.49
CA ILE A 310 -13.39 1.54 9.08
C ILE A 310 -13.98 2.17 10.33
N SER A 311 -13.91 3.50 10.43
CA SER A 311 -14.41 4.27 11.57
C SER A 311 -15.94 4.35 11.59
N ASN A 312 -16.58 4.36 10.41
CA ASN A 312 -18.03 4.38 10.28
C ASN A 312 -18.52 3.91 8.90
N ILE A 313 -19.73 3.36 8.83
CA ILE A 313 -20.46 3.06 7.60
C ILE A 313 -21.79 3.82 7.61
N ILE A 314 -21.90 4.85 6.77
CA ILE A 314 -23.10 5.71 6.68
C ILE A 314 -23.96 5.25 5.49
N ILE A 315 -25.25 5.04 5.73
CA ILE A 315 -26.24 4.74 4.70
C ILE A 315 -27.14 5.96 4.48
N GLU A 316 -27.13 6.51 3.26
CA GLU A 316 -28.00 7.64 2.87
C GLU A 316 -29.05 7.18 1.83
N GLY A 317 -30.18 7.88 1.73
CA GLY A 317 -31.21 7.63 0.72
C GLY A 317 -31.99 6.31 0.87
N CYS A 318 -31.86 5.62 2.01
CA CYS A 318 -32.58 4.39 2.35
C CYS A 318 -33.54 4.63 3.52
N SER A 319 -34.74 4.03 3.47
CA SER A 319 -35.75 4.08 4.54
C SER A 319 -35.53 3.02 5.62
N SER A 320 -34.86 1.91 5.29
CA SER A 320 -34.45 0.86 6.22
C SER A 320 -33.26 0.09 5.63
N PHE A 321 -32.45 -0.53 6.49
CA PHE A 321 -31.34 -1.38 6.10
C PHE A 321 -31.03 -2.47 7.14
N SER A 322 -30.43 -3.57 6.71
CA SER A 322 -29.82 -4.58 7.55
C SER A 322 -28.44 -4.11 8.06
N ASP A 323 -27.84 -4.88 8.96
CA ASP A 323 -26.48 -4.66 9.44
C ASP A 323 -25.47 -4.35 8.30
N PRO A 324 -24.82 -3.17 8.29
CA PRO A 324 -23.79 -2.81 7.31
C PRO A 324 -22.55 -3.72 7.34
N ASP A 325 -22.26 -4.37 8.47
CA ASP A 325 -21.07 -5.24 8.60
C ASP A 325 -21.13 -6.47 7.67
N ASN A 326 -22.32 -6.87 7.23
CA ASN A 326 -22.53 -7.89 6.20
C ASN A 326 -21.80 -7.58 4.87
N LEU A 327 -21.43 -6.32 4.63
CA LEU A 327 -20.63 -5.90 3.46
C LEU A 327 -19.16 -6.33 3.58
N PHE A 328 -18.58 -6.34 4.79
CA PHE A 328 -17.14 -6.58 5.03
C PHE A 328 -16.78 -7.97 5.59
N LYS A 329 -17.76 -8.89 5.63
CA LYS A 329 -17.56 -10.25 6.12
C LYS A 329 -16.38 -10.99 5.46
N LYS A 330 -15.87 -12.01 6.16
CA LYS A 330 -14.66 -12.75 5.76
C LYS A 330 -14.84 -13.57 4.48
N SER A 331 -15.97 -14.25 4.34
CA SER A 331 -16.33 -15.00 3.12
C SER A 331 -17.63 -14.45 2.53
N HIS A 332 -17.64 -14.31 1.20
CA HIS A 332 -18.81 -13.90 0.42
C HIS A 332 -19.46 -15.08 -0.32
N GLU A 333 -18.99 -16.31 -0.10
CA GLU A 333 -19.52 -17.52 -0.73
C GLU A 333 -20.83 -17.98 -0.09
N THR A 334 -21.90 -17.23 -0.37
CA THR A 334 -23.22 -17.49 0.22
C THR A 334 -24.37 -17.19 -0.76
N VAL A 335 -25.47 -17.92 -0.56
CA VAL A 335 -26.78 -17.68 -1.17
C VAL A 335 -27.85 -17.35 -0.11
N ASP A 336 -27.45 -17.29 1.16
CA ASP A 336 -28.35 -16.89 2.25
C ASP A 336 -28.47 -15.36 2.30
N PHE A 337 -29.67 -14.84 2.03
CA PHE A 337 -29.92 -13.40 2.04
C PHE A 337 -29.73 -12.76 3.43
N THR A 338 -29.77 -13.53 4.52
CA THR A 338 -29.58 -12.99 5.89
C THR A 338 -28.12 -12.58 6.15
N GLN A 339 -27.18 -13.18 5.41
CA GLN A 339 -25.76 -12.85 5.44
C GLN A 339 -25.39 -11.73 4.45
N MET A 340 -26.35 -11.22 3.68
CA MET A 340 -26.15 -10.15 2.69
C MET A 340 -26.62 -8.81 3.26
N PHE A 341 -26.12 -7.71 2.71
CA PHE A 341 -26.66 -6.40 2.99
C PHE A 341 -27.94 -6.17 2.18
N MET A 342 -28.99 -5.75 2.86
CA MET A 342 -30.29 -5.41 2.28
C MET A 342 -30.71 -4.00 2.72
N ALA A 343 -31.26 -3.22 1.81
CA ALA A 343 -31.86 -1.93 2.13
C ALA A 343 -33.15 -1.70 1.33
N GLU A 344 -34.07 -0.91 1.89
CA GLU A 344 -35.21 -0.35 1.16
C GLU A 344 -34.96 1.13 0.88
N THR A 345 -35.26 1.59 -0.34
CA THR A 345 -35.23 3.00 -0.74
C THR A 345 -36.54 3.39 -1.41
N HIS A 346 -36.88 4.67 -1.37
CA HIS A 346 -37.99 5.23 -2.14
C HIS A 346 -37.54 5.93 -3.43
N TRP A 347 -36.23 5.91 -3.73
CA TRP A 347 -35.61 6.53 -4.91
C TRP A 347 -35.88 8.04 -5.06
N THR A 348 -36.35 8.71 -4.00
CA THR A 348 -36.51 10.17 -3.92
C THR A 348 -35.17 10.89 -3.77
N GLU A 349 -34.22 10.22 -3.12
CA GLU A 349 -32.81 10.57 -3.02
C GLU A 349 -32.00 9.40 -3.60
N THR A 350 -30.77 9.66 -4.05
CA THR A 350 -29.88 8.61 -4.55
C THR A 350 -29.30 7.84 -3.36
N PRO A 351 -29.53 6.52 -3.24
CA PRO A 351 -28.97 5.72 -2.15
C PRO A 351 -27.45 5.70 -2.19
N LYS A 352 -26.82 5.84 -1.02
CA LYS A 352 -25.36 5.77 -0.89
C LYS A 352 -24.97 4.91 0.30
N ILE A 353 -23.82 4.25 0.16
CA ILE A 353 -23.11 3.58 1.24
C ILE A 353 -21.73 4.22 1.29
N ILE A 354 -21.42 4.88 2.41
CA ILE A 354 -20.19 5.67 2.60
C ILE A 354 -19.37 4.99 3.69
N PHE A 355 -18.17 4.54 3.33
CA PHE A 355 -17.21 3.90 4.22
C PHE A 355 -16.17 4.95 4.60
N HIS A 356 -16.13 5.35 5.88
CA HIS A 356 -15.09 6.23 6.41
C HIS A 356 -13.97 5.40 7.05
N PHE A 357 -12.72 5.75 6.79
CA PHE A 357 -11.57 5.07 7.39
C PHE A 357 -11.19 5.72 8.73
N GLU A 358 -10.48 4.97 9.58
CA GLU A 358 -9.85 5.54 10.80
C GLU A 358 -8.65 6.42 10.44
N GLU A 359 -7.86 6.01 9.45
CA GLU A 359 -6.74 6.75 8.88
C GLU A 359 -6.82 6.77 7.34
N PRO A 360 -6.27 7.78 6.64
CA PRO A 360 -6.37 7.86 5.19
C PRO A 360 -5.66 6.70 4.45
N ILE A 361 -6.39 5.92 3.65
CA ILE A 361 -5.89 4.71 2.98
C ILE A 361 -5.61 4.96 1.49
N LYS A 362 -4.57 4.31 0.94
CA LYS A 362 -4.32 4.26 -0.52
C LYS A 362 -4.95 3.00 -1.12
N ILE A 363 -5.96 3.16 -1.97
CA ILE A 363 -6.75 2.04 -2.54
C ILE A 363 -6.29 1.70 -3.96
N VAL A 364 -6.20 0.39 -4.27
CA VAL A 364 -5.78 -0.11 -5.59
C VAL A 364 -6.85 -0.90 -6.31
N LYS A 365 -7.65 -1.67 -5.56
CA LYS A 365 -8.67 -2.60 -6.06
C LYS A 365 -9.90 -2.51 -5.15
N ILE A 366 -11.08 -2.48 -5.75
CA ILE A 366 -12.36 -2.74 -5.07
C ILE A 366 -13.03 -3.93 -5.76
N ARG A 367 -13.52 -4.88 -4.98
CA ARG A 367 -14.25 -6.08 -5.46
C ARG A 367 -15.65 -6.04 -4.87
N ILE A 368 -16.67 -5.92 -5.71
CA ILE A 368 -18.08 -5.87 -5.29
C ILE A 368 -18.76 -7.19 -5.66
N TRP A 369 -19.34 -7.84 -4.67
CA TRP A 369 -20.09 -9.07 -4.81
C TRP A 369 -21.58 -8.73 -4.89
N ASN A 370 -22.18 -8.92 -6.06
CA ASN A 370 -23.59 -8.58 -6.24
C ASN A 370 -24.52 -9.54 -5.47
N PHE A 371 -25.75 -9.12 -5.23
CA PHE A 371 -26.78 -9.93 -4.57
C PHE A 371 -26.98 -11.27 -5.30
N ASN A 372 -26.88 -12.38 -4.55
CA ASN A 372 -26.90 -13.73 -5.12
C ASN A 372 -27.80 -14.69 -4.33
N ALA A 373 -28.81 -14.20 -3.63
CA ALA A 373 -29.69 -15.04 -2.82
C ALA A 373 -30.55 -15.99 -3.68
N ASP A 374 -30.70 -17.24 -3.24
CA ASP A 374 -31.44 -18.29 -3.98
C ASP A 374 -32.97 -18.18 -3.81
N ASN A 375 -33.41 -17.71 -2.65
CA ASN A 375 -34.81 -17.64 -2.21
C ASN A 375 -35.40 -16.21 -2.26
N ARG A 376 -34.70 -15.25 -2.87
CA ARG A 376 -35.15 -13.86 -3.08
C ARG A 376 -35.10 -13.45 -4.55
N ASN A 377 -35.75 -12.33 -4.85
CA ASN A 377 -35.71 -11.74 -6.19
C ASN A 377 -34.31 -11.17 -6.48
N LEU A 378 -33.52 -11.89 -7.27
CA LEU A 378 -32.17 -11.49 -7.70
C LEU A 378 -32.10 -10.11 -8.36
N LYS A 379 -33.24 -9.56 -8.83
CA LYS A 379 -33.31 -8.20 -9.38
C LYS A 379 -33.09 -7.08 -8.35
N PHE A 380 -33.02 -7.40 -7.06
CA PHE A 380 -32.60 -6.46 -6.00
C PHE A 380 -31.11 -6.11 -6.10
N GLY A 381 -30.31 -6.94 -6.79
CA GLY A 381 -28.89 -6.68 -7.02
C GLY A 381 -28.63 -5.38 -7.78
N LEU A 382 -27.45 -4.80 -7.54
CA LEU A 382 -26.97 -3.60 -8.20
C LEU A 382 -26.91 -3.79 -9.72
N ARG A 383 -27.32 -2.75 -10.47
CA ARG A 383 -27.22 -2.71 -11.93
C ARG A 383 -26.36 -1.56 -12.42
N THR A 384 -26.56 -0.35 -11.89
CA THR A 384 -25.78 0.84 -12.26
C THR A 384 -25.46 1.68 -11.03
N PHE A 385 -24.21 2.09 -10.89
CA PHE A 385 -23.70 2.77 -9.69
C PHE A 385 -22.42 3.56 -10.03
N ASN A 386 -22.05 4.47 -9.12
CA ASN A 386 -20.74 5.11 -9.09
C ASN A 386 -19.92 4.63 -7.89
N ILE A 387 -18.59 4.62 -8.04
CA ILE A 387 -17.64 4.55 -6.92
C ILE A 387 -16.96 5.91 -6.85
N ARG A 388 -16.96 6.52 -5.66
CA ARG A 388 -16.27 7.79 -5.37
C ARG A 388 -15.21 7.58 -4.31
N PHE A 389 -14.09 8.27 -4.45
CA PHE A 389 -13.04 8.40 -3.44
C PHE A 389 -13.10 9.83 -2.92
N ASP A 390 -13.36 9.99 -1.62
CA ASP A 390 -13.87 11.23 -1.05
C ASP A 390 -15.03 11.76 -1.95
N ASP A 391 -14.92 12.98 -2.46
CA ASP A 391 -15.91 13.58 -3.37
C ASP A 391 -15.72 13.24 -4.87
N LYS A 392 -14.62 12.58 -5.26
CA LYS A 392 -14.27 12.38 -6.67
C LYS A 392 -14.80 11.05 -7.22
N ILE A 393 -15.59 11.10 -8.30
CA ILE A 393 -16.02 9.89 -9.03
C ILE A 393 -14.80 9.22 -9.68
N MET A 394 -14.59 7.94 -9.36
CA MET A 394 -13.51 7.11 -9.88
C MET A 394 -14.01 6.06 -10.87
N TYR A 395 -15.25 5.59 -10.71
CA TYR A 395 -15.91 4.69 -11.64
C TYR A 395 -17.40 5.02 -11.76
N THR A 396 -17.94 4.93 -12.96
CA THR A 396 -19.38 4.94 -13.26
C THR A 396 -19.63 3.80 -14.23
N GLY A 397 -20.55 2.90 -13.90
CA GLY A 397 -20.79 1.76 -14.78
C GLY A 397 -21.85 0.79 -14.30
N LYS A 398 -21.68 -0.48 -14.66
CA LYS A 398 -22.70 -1.52 -14.52
C LYS A 398 -22.08 -2.85 -14.13
N MET A 399 -22.84 -3.68 -13.41
CA MET A 399 -22.47 -5.06 -13.10
C MET A 399 -23.58 -6.05 -13.44
N LYS A 400 -23.23 -7.33 -13.61
CA LYS A 400 -24.18 -8.41 -13.92
C LYS A 400 -25.08 -8.70 -12.72
N MET A 401 -26.32 -9.11 -12.98
CA MET A 401 -27.23 -9.64 -11.95
C MET A 401 -26.69 -10.97 -11.41
N GLY A 402 -26.95 -11.27 -10.13
CA GLY A 402 -26.66 -12.59 -9.56
C GLY A 402 -27.48 -13.73 -10.18
N THR A 403 -27.10 -14.97 -9.86
CA THR A 403 -27.69 -16.19 -10.42
C THR A 403 -28.42 -17.06 -9.38
N GLY A 404 -28.31 -16.75 -8.09
CA GLY A 404 -28.91 -17.56 -7.01
C GLY A 404 -28.19 -18.90 -6.80
N LYS A 405 -26.90 -18.97 -7.14
CA LYS A 405 -26.10 -20.21 -7.12
C LYS A 405 -24.71 -19.96 -6.56
N LEU A 406 -24.26 -20.83 -5.65
CA LEU A 406 -22.91 -20.83 -5.08
C LEU A 406 -21.83 -21.00 -6.17
N ALA A 407 -21.94 -22.05 -6.98
CA ALA A 407 -21.00 -22.39 -8.06
C ALA A 407 -20.91 -21.35 -9.21
N SER A 408 -21.60 -20.22 -9.10
CA SER A 408 -21.57 -19.13 -10.10
C SER A 408 -21.26 -17.77 -9.48
N ILE A 409 -20.89 -17.72 -8.19
CA ILE A 409 -20.76 -16.46 -7.45
C ILE A 409 -19.60 -15.58 -7.94
N GLY A 410 -18.48 -16.19 -8.37
CA GLY A 410 -17.38 -15.49 -9.02
C GLY A 410 -17.79 -14.76 -10.31
N TYR A 411 -18.67 -15.34 -11.14
CA TYR A 411 -19.18 -14.70 -12.35
C TYR A 411 -20.06 -13.46 -12.11
N ASN A 412 -20.58 -13.34 -10.89
CA ASN A 412 -21.48 -12.26 -10.44
C ASN A 412 -20.73 -11.17 -9.65
N THR A 413 -19.44 -11.38 -9.44
CA THR A 413 -18.53 -10.43 -8.78
C THR A 413 -17.93 -9.49 -9.82
N SER A 414 -17.68 -8.24 -9.45
CA SER A 414 -17.04 -7.24 -10.32
C SER A 414 -15.84 -6.63 -9.61
N ILE A 415 -14.70 -6.59 -10.31
CA ILE A 415 -13.43 -6.08 -9.80
C ILE A 415 -13.11 -4.76 -10.53
N PHE A 416 -12.74 -3.75 -9.76
CA PHE A 416 -12.41 -2.41 -10.21
C PHE A 416 -10.99 -2.07 -9.79
N TRP A 417 -10.10 -1.95 -10.78
CA TRP A 417 -8.71 -1.57 -10.61
C TRP A 417 -8.56 -0.06 -10.81
N PHE A 418 -7.91 0.62 -9.87
CA PHE A 418 -7.68 2.08 -9.89
C PHE A 418 -6.23 2.45 -10.20
N ILE A 419 -5.31 1.49 -10.14
CA ILE A 419 -3.91 1.59 -10.58
C ILE A 419 -3.47 0.30 -11.27
N ASP A 420 -2.41 0.35 -12.08
CA ASP A 420 -1.94 -0.78 -12.87
C ASP A 420 -0.53 -1.26 -12.45
N VAL A 421 -0.40 -1.82 -11.24
CA VAL A 421 0.91 -2.21 -10.68
C VAL A 421 1.30 -3.64 -11.11
N PRO A 422 2.44 -3.83 -11.80
CA PRO A 422 2.85 -5.15 -12.31
C PRO A 422 3.00 -6.24 -11.23
N ARG A 423 3.54 -5.91 -10.05
CA ARG A 423 3.66 -6.86 -8.92
C ARG A 423 2.29 -7.36 -8.45
N ILE A 424 1.30 -6.47 -8.42
CA ILE A 424 -0.04 -6.79 -7.93
C ILE A 424 -0.81 -7.62 -8.97
N ARG A 425 -0.73 -7.26 -10.26
CA ARG A 425 -1.31 -8.03 -11.37
C ARG A 425 -0.87 -9.50 -11.39
N ASN A 426 0.37 -9.78 -10.98
CA ASN A 426 0.90 -11.14 -10.94
C ASN A 426 0.37 -11.97 -9.75
N LEU A 427 -0.06 -11.34 -8.65
CA LEU A 427 -0.69 -12.03 -7.52
C LEU A 427 -2.10 -12.51 -7.89
N GLU A 428 -2.89 -11.70 -8.61
CA GLU A 428 -4.25 -12.07 -9.02
C GLU A 428 -4.27 -13.27 -9.98
N ARG A 429 -3.26 -13.44 -10.83
CA ARG A 429 -3.12 -14.65 -11.66
C ARG A 429 -3.06 -15.93 -10.84
N LEU A 430 -2.41 -15.89 -9.69
CA LEU A 430 -2.32 -17.04 -8.78
C LEU A 430 -3.64 -17.25 -8.02
N GLU A 431 -4.34 -16.18 -7.60
CA GLU A 431 -5.70 -16.30 -7.04
C GLU A 431 -6.68 -16.93 -8.05
N ASP A 432 -6.71 -16.44 -9.30
CA ASP A 432 -7.62 -16.91 -10.34
C ASP A 432 -7.29 -18.35 -10.81
N GLU A 433 -6.00 -18.73 -10.84
CA GLU A 433 -5.56 -20.12 -11.12
C GLU A 433 -5.91 -21.10 -9.98
N MET A 434 -6.06 -20.62 -8.74
CA MET A 434 -6.52 -21.41 -7.59
C MET A 434 -8.05 -21.45 -7.44
N LEU A 435 -8.77 -20.39 -7.84
CA LEU A 435 -10.24 -20.34 -7.85
C LEU A 435 -10.85 -20.96 -9.12
N GLY A 436 -10.03 -21.31 -10.10
CA GLY A 436 -10.42 -21.90 -11.39
C GLY A 436 -10.31 -23.43 -11.51
N GLN A 437 -10.09 -24.15 -10.41
CA GLN A 437 -9.98 -25.63 -10.37
C GLN A 437 -11.19 -26.30 -9.69
#